data_AF-A0A6I9ZKK3-F1
#
_entry.id   AF-A0A6I9ZKK3-F1
#
_cell.length_a   1.000
_cell.length_b   1.000
_cell.length_c   1.000
_cell.angle_alpha   90.00
_cell.angle_beta   90.00
_cell.angle_gamma   90.00
#
_symmetry.space_group_name_H-M   'P 1'
#
loop_
_entity.id
_entity.type
_entity.pdbx_description
1 polymer ?
#
loop_
_entity_poly.entity_id
_entity_poly.type
_entity_poly.pdbx_seq_one_letter_code
_entity_poly.pdbx_strand_id
1 'polypeptide(L)'
;MTSLLAQEIRLSKRHEEIVSQRLMLLQQMENKCLDENKEKASQIQAAQTALKRNLSLLKDIEAAEKSLQTRSHPIPSPEVVSLETLYWASVEEYIPKWEQFLLGRAPYPIGVENENEAEKYHSK
;
A
#
# COMPACT_ATOMS: atom_id res chain seq x y z
N MET A 1 69.94 -43.92 29.64
CA MET A 1 68.77 -44.41 28.89
C MET A 1 67.56 -44.34 29.79
N THR A 2 66.48 -43.67 29.39
CA THR A 2 65.23 -43.65 30.16
C THR A 2 64.60 -45.03 30.13
N SER A 3 64.16 -45.54 31.29
CA SER A 3 63.44 -46.81 31.38
C SER A 3 62.19 -46.78 30.48
N LEU A 4 61.92 -47.89 29.80
CA LEU A 4 60.76 -48.06 28.91
C LEU A 4 59.44 -47.75 29.63
N LEU A 5 59.38 -48.09 30.93
CA LEU A 5 58.24 -47.76 31.80
C LEU A 5 58.03 -46.24 31.97
N ALA A 6 59.11 -45.48 32.13
CA ALA A 6 59.02 -44.02 32.29
C ALA A 6 58.53 -43.34 30.99
N GLN A 7 58.88 -43.92 29.84
CA GLN A 7 58.39 -43.46 28.54
C GLN A 7 56.88 -43.74 28.37
N GLU A 8 56.43 -44.93 28.76
CA GLU A 8 55.01 -45.33 28.68
C GLU A 8 54.14 -44.44 29.57
N ILE A 9 54.55 -44.19 30.81
CA ILE A 9 53.84 -43.29 31.74
C ILE A 9 53.71 -41.88 31.13
N ARG A 10 54.78 -41.38 30.50
CA ARG A 10 54.76 -40.07 29.85
C ARG A 10 53.82 -40.04 28.64
N LEU A 11 53.79 -41.10 27.83
CA LEU A 11 52.88 -41.21 26.69
C LEU A 11 51.43 -41.27 27.14
N SER A 12 51.14 -42.11 28.15
CA SER A 12 49.81 -42.23 28.75
C SER A 12 49.32 -40.89 29.28
N LYS A 13 50.17 -40.14 30.00
CA LYS A 13 49.81 -38.78 30.46
C LYS A 13 49.46 -37.84 29.32
N ARG A 14 50.25 -37.83 28.24
CA ARG A 14 49.93 -37.03 27.04
C ARG A 14 48.63 -37.49 26.37
N HIS A 15 48.36 -38.78 26.35
CA HIS A 15 47.14 -39.33 25.78
C HIS A 15 45.92 -38.83 26.56
N GLU A 16 45.95 -38.92 27.89
CA GLU A 16 44.88 -38.40 28.75
C GLU A 16 44.67 -36.89 28.56
N GLU A 17 45.74 -36.12 28.42
CA GLU A 17 45.65 -34.68 28.10
C GLU A 17 44.97 -34.45 26.75
N ILE A 18 45.32 -35.20 25.70
CA ILE A 18 44.71 -35.10 24.37
C ILE A 18 43.23 -35.48 24.42
N VAL A 19 42.88 -36.57 25.12
CA VAL A 19 41.49 -37.03 25.27
C VAL A 19 40.67 -35.98 26.02
N SER A 20 41.21 -35.43 27.10
CA SER A 20 40.55 -34.38 27.90
C SER A 20 40.27 -33.12 27.07
N GLN A 21 41.24 -32.68 26.27
CA GLN A 21 41.08 -31.52 25.39
C GLN A 21 40.03 -31.76 24.31
N ARG A 22 40.03 -32.95 23.68
CA ARG A 22 39.01 -33.34 22.68
C ARG A 22 37.62 -33.36 23.28
N LEU A 23 37.46 -33.93 24.47
CA LEU A 23 36.19 -33.98 25.17
C LEU A 23 35.65 -32.57 25.43
N MET A 24 36.50 -31.67 25.94
CA MET A 24 36.13 -30.28 26.19
C MET A 24 35.69 -29.57 24.90
N LEU A 25 36.43 -29.74 23.80
CA LEU A 25 36.11 -29.11 22.52
C LEU A 25 34.79 -29.64 21.95
N LEU A 26 34.55 -30.95 22.02
CA LEU A 26 33.30 -31.56 21.56
C LEU A 26 32.10 -31.02 22.34
N GLN A 27 32.22 -30.92 23.67
CA GLN A 27 31.16 -30.36 24.51
C GLN A 27 30.88 -28.88 24.18
N GLN A 28 31.93 -28.09 23.91
CA GLN A 28 31.76 -26.70 23.47
C GLN A 28 31.04 -26.60 22.12
N MET A 29 31.40 -27.46 21.16
CA MET A 29 30.76 -27.49 19.85
C MET A 29 29.28 -27.90 19.95
N GLU A 30 28.97 -28.89 20.79
CA GLU A 30 27.59 -29.33 21.03
C GLU A 30 26.74 -28.21 21.63
N ASN A 31 27.24 -27.56 22.69
CA ASN A 31 26.54 -26.44 23.33
C ASN A 31 26.28 -25.29 22.35
N LYS A 32 27.30 -24.92 21.56
CA LYS A 32 27.17 -23.87 20.55
C LYS A 32 26.11 -24.22 19.49
N CYS A 33 26.09 -25.46 19.01
CA CYS A 33 25.09 -25.93 18.06
C CYS A 33 23.67 -25.86 18.64
N LEU A 34 23.50 -26.26 19.90
CA LEU A 34 22.20 -26.18 20.59
C LEU A 34 21.72 -24.73 20.74
N ASP A 35 22.60 -23.81 21.09
CA ASP A 35 22.26 -22.40 21.25
C ASP A 35 21.89 -21.75 19.92
N GLU A 36 22.68 -21.98 18.86
CA GLU A 36 22.35 -21.52 17.51
C GLU A 36 21.01 -22.06 17.01
N ASN A 37 20.69 -23.33 17.31
CA ASN A 37 19.44 -23.93 16.92
C ASN A 37 18.24 -23.33 17.66
N LYS A 38 18.37 -23.04 18.96
CA LYS A 38 17.34 -22.34 19.74
C LYS A 38 17.11 -20.93 19.19
N GLU A 39 18.18 -20.19 18.91
CA GLU A 39 18.09 -18.85 18.35
C GLU A 39 17.39 -18.85 16.99
N LYS A 40 17.79 -19.75 16.08
CA LYS A 40 17.15 -19.92 14.77
C LYS A 40 15.66 -20.27 14.91
N ALA A 41 15.30 -21.15 15.84
CA ALA A 41 13.90 -21.49 16.09
C ALA A 41 13.09 -20.27 16.55
N SER A 42 13.63 -19.48 17.48
CA SER A 42 13.00 -18.23 17.93
C SER A 42 12.86 -17.21 16.80
N GLN A 43 13.89 -17.05 15.95
CA GLN A 43 13.83 -16.15 14.79
C GLN A 43 12.76 -16.60 13.78
N ILE A 44 12.67 -17.90 13.47
CA ILE A 44 11.65 -18.45 12.58
C ILE A 44 10.25 -18.21 13.14
N GLN A 45 10.05 -18.43 14.43
CA GLN A 45 8.76 -18.18 15.09
C GLN A 45 8.37 -16.70 15.03
N ALA A 46 9.31 -15.80 15.30
CA ALA A 46 9.10 -14.36 15.19
C ALA A 46 8.75 -13.95 13.75
N ALA A 47 9.47 -14.47 12.75
CA ALA A 47 9.20 -14.22 11.34
C ALA A 47 7.82 -14.72 10.90
N GLN A 48 7.42 -15.93 11.33
CA GLN A 48 6.08 -16.47 11.05
C GLN A 48 4.97 -15.63 11.69
N THR A 49 5.20 -15.14 12.91
CA THR A 49 4.24 -14.28 13.62
C THR A 49 4.12 -12.92 12.93
N ALA A 50 5.24 -12.32 12.53
CA ALA A 50 5.26 -11.09 11.75
C ALA A 50 4.56 -11.27 10.40
N LEU A 51 4.78 -12.39 9.70
CA LEU A 51 4.12 -12.71 8.44
C LEU A 51 2.60 -12.77 8.60
N LYS A 52 2.10 -13.48 9.62
CA LYS A 52 0.65 -13.56 9.92
C LYS A 52 0.06 -12.18 10.20
N ARG A 53 0.74 -11.37 11.00
CA ARG A 53 0.32 -9.99 11.31
C ARG A 53 0.27 -9.13 10.04
N ASN A 54 1.33 -9.18 9.23
CA ASN A 54 1.43 -8.40 8.00
C ASN A 54 0.34 -8.81 7.00
N LEU A 55 0.02 -10.10 6.91
CA LEU A 55 -1.06 -10.58 6.05
C LEU A 55 -2.44 -10.10 6.50
N SER A 56 -2.69 -10.00 7.82
CA SER A 56 -3.92 -9.37 8.33
C SER A 56 -3.98 -7.89 7.98
N LEU A 57 -2.89 -7.15 8.24
CA LEU A 57 -2.83 -5.72 7.95
C LEU A 57 -3.03 -5.41 6.47
N LEU A 58 -2.47 -6.22 5.58
CA LEU A 58 -2.67 -6.05 4.13
C LEU A 58 -4.14 -6.21 3.75
N LYS A 59 -4.86 -7.18 4.32
CA LYS A 59 -6.30 -7.35 4.09
C LYS A 59 -7.10 -6.16 4.62
N ASP A 60 -6.74 -5.64 5.79
CA ASP A 60 -7.41 -4.49 6.39
C ASP A 60 -7.19 -3.23 5.53
N ILE A 61 -5.98 -3.03 5.01
CA ILE A 61 -5.65 -1.94 4.08
C ILE A 61 -6.45 -2.08 2.77
N GLU A 62 -6.51 -3.27 2.18
CA GLU A 62 -7.29 -3.52 0.96
C GLU A 62 -8.80 -3.24 1.18
N ALA A 63 -9.34 -3.64 2.34
CA ALA A 63 -10.71 -3.35 2.69
C ALA A 63 -10.97 -1.84 2.86
N ALA A 64 -10.04 -1.13 3.52
CA ALA A 64 -10.11 0.31 3.67
C ALA A 64 -10.03 1.03 2.32
N GLU A 65 -9.15 0.58 1.42
CA GLU A 65 -9.02 1.11 0.06
C GLU A 65 -10.32 0.96 -0.73
N LYS A 66 -10.93 -0.23 -0.74
CA LYS A 66 -12.23 -0.46 -1.42
C LYS A 66 -13.34 0.42 -0.84
N SER A 67 -13.35 0.62 0.47
CA SER A 67 -14.30 1.52 1.14
C SER A 67 -14.10 2.97 0.70
N LEU A 68 -12.86 3.42 0.60
CA LEU A 68 -12.52 4.77 0.13
C LEU A 68 -12.86 4.96 -1.34
N GLN A 69 -12.52 4.00 -2.22
CA GLN A 69 -12.87 4.06 -3.65
C GLN A 69 -14.38 4.21 -3.87
N THR A 70 -15.18 3.46 -3.10
CA THR A 70 -16.65 3.56 -3.15
C THR A 70 -17.14 4.96 -2.72
N ARG A 71 -16.43 5.62 -1.80
CA ARG A 71 -16.77 6.98 -1.33
C ARG A 71 -16.20 8.10 -2.21
N SER A 72 -15.05 7.88 -2.84
CA SER A 72 -14.31 8.90 -3.61
C SER A 72 -14.82 9.06 -5.04
N HIS A 73 -15.60 8.11 -5.54
CA HIS A 73 -16.38 8.26 -6.76
C HIS A 73 -17.85 8.50 -6.42
N PRO A 74 -18.23 9.67 -5.86
CA PRO A 74 -19.63 10.01 -5.78
C PRO A 74 -20.13 10.13 -7.21
N ILE A 75 -20.96 9.16 -7.62
CA ILE A 75 -21.79 9.30 -8.82
C ILE A 75 -22.59 10.58 -8.59
N PRO A 76 -22.44 11.61 -9.44
CA PRO A 76 -23.20 12.83 -9.27
C PRO A 76 -24.70 12.49 -9.26
N SER A 77 -25.49 13.18 -8.42
CA SER A 77 -26.95 12.99 -8.42
C SER A 77 -27.47 13.12 -9.85
N PRO A 78 -28.44 12.30 -10.29
CA PRO A 78 -29.04 12.40 -11.63
C PRO A 78 -29.50 13.82 -11.98
N GLU A 79 -29.92 14.59 -10.99
CA GLU A 79 -30.28 16.01 -11.13
C GLU A 79 -29.08 16.88 -11.52
N VAL A 80 -27.92 16.67 -10.90
CA VAL A 80 -26.67 17.39 -11.22
C VAL A 80 -26.19 17.03 -12.63
N VAL A 81 -26.25 15.75 -13.01
CA VAL A 81 -25.91 15.31 -14.38
C VAL A 81 -26.86 15.94 -15.40
N SER A 82 -28.15 15.99 -15.09
CA SER A 82 -29.16 16.60 -15.96
C SER A 82 -28.90 18.10 -16.12
N LEU A 83 -28.59 18.80 -15.02
CA LEU A 83 -28.24 20.22 -15.05
C LEU A 83 -26.96 20.49 -15.82
N GLU A 84 -25.92 19.68 -15.65
CA GLU A 84 -24.68 19.78 -16.43
C GLU A 84 -24.94 19.60 -17.94
N THR A 85 -25.77 18.62 -18.29
CA THR A 85 -26.15 18.37 -19.68
C THR A 85 -26.91 19.56 -20.27
N LEU A 86 -27.89 20.10 -19.55
CA LEU A 86 -28.67 21.26 -19.97
C LEU A 86 -27.80 22.52 -20.06
N TYR A 87 -26.87 22.71 -19.11
CA TYR A 87 -25.92 23.81 -19.13
C TYR A 87 -25.06 23.76 -20.38
N TRP A 88 -24.41 22.63 -20.68
CA TRP A 88 -23.58 22.52 -21.88
C TRP A 88 -24.38 22.66 -23.17
N ALA A 89 -25.60 22.12 -23.23
CA ALA A 89 -26.50 22.34 -24.36
C ALA A 89 -26.84 23.84 -24.54
N SER A 90 -27.10 24.56 -23.44
CA SER A 90 -27.33 26.01 -23.50
C SER A 90 -26.07 26.74 -23.97
N VAL A 91 -24.89 26.36 -23.49
CA VAL A 91 -23.61 26.97 -23.91
C VAL A 91 -23.40 26.79 -25.42
N GLU A 92 -23.62 25.59 -25.95
CA GLU A 92 -23.55 25.33 -27.40
C GLU A 92 -24.56 26.16 -28.20
N GLU A 93 -25.77 26.34 -27.68
CA GLU A 93 -26.80 27.18 -28.32
C GLU A 93 -26.43 28.67 -28.33
N TYR A 94 -25.84 29.17 -27.25
CA TYR A 94 -25.55 30.58 -27.06
C TYR A 94 -24.20 31.01 -27.64
N ILE A 95 -23.21 30.11 -27.77
CA ILE A 95 -21.89 30.42 -28.35
C ILE A 95 -22.00 31.16 -29.70
N PRO A 96 -22.80 30.69 -30.69
CA PRO A 96 -22.94 31.37 -31.98
C PRO A 96 -23.55 32.78 -31.86
N LYS A 97 -24.51 32.97 -30.94
CA LYS A 97 -25.14 34.28 -30.68
C LYS A 97 -24.12 35.27 -30.13
N TRP A 98 -23.28 34.82 -29.20
CA TRP A 98 -22.18 35.60 -28.66
C TRP A 98 -21.09 35.90 -29.69
N GLU A 99 -20.74 34.94 -30.54
CA GLU A 99 -19.76 35.13 -31.61
C GLU A 99 -20.19 36.26 -32.56
N GLN A 100 -21.46 36.27 -33.00
CA GLN A 100 -21.96 37.32 -33.88
C GLN A 100 -21.92 38.72 -33.23
N PHE A 101 -22.24 38.82 -31.94
CA PHE A 101 -22.15 40.08 -31.20
C PHE A 101 -20.71 40.54 -31.05
N LEU A 102 -19.79 39.67 -30.63
CA LEU A 102 -18.37 40.00 -30.44
C LEU A 102 -17.70 40.45 -31.76
N LEU A 103 -18.19 39.95 -32.89
CA LEU A 103 -17.76 40.37 -34.23
C LEU A 103 -18.44 41.66 -34.72
N GLY A 104 -19.29 42.29 -33.92
CA GLY A 104 -20.04 43.50 -34.26
C GLY A 104 -21.14 43.31 -35.31
N ARG A 105 -21.54 42.05 -35.56
CA ARG A 105 -22.54 41.67 -36.58
C ARG A 105 -23.96 41.57 -36.02
N ALA A 106 -24.09 41.51 -34.71
CA ALA A 106 -25.37 41.41 -34.00
C ALA A 106 -25.39 42.32 -32.76
N PRO A 107 -26.57 42.72 -32.26
CA PRO A 107 -26.73 43.40 -30.99
C PRO A 107 -26.45 42.47 -29.79
N TYR A 108 -26.38 43.04 -28.59
CA TYR A 108 -26.00 42.32 -27.36
C TYR A 108 -26.92 41.11 -27.08
N PRO A 109 -26.39 39.91 -26.77
CA PRO A 109 -27.18 38.67 -26.80
C PRO A 109 -27.96 38.36 -25.51
N ILE A 110 -27.87 39.17 -24.45
CA ILE A 110 -28.55 38.91 -23.17
C ILE A 110 -29.58 40.02 -22.87
N GLY A 111 -30.86 39.63 -22.75
CA GLY A 111 -31.94 40.52 -22.26
C GLY A 111 -33.25 40.58 -23.07
N VAL A 112 -33.43 39.78 -24.13
CA VAL A 112 -34.61 39.90 -25.05
C VAL A 112 -35.66 38.78 -24.86
N GLU A 113 -35.66 38.06 -23.73
CA GLU A 113 -36.62 36.96 -23.52
C GLU A 113 -37.98 37.39 -22.93
N ASN A 114 -38.20 38.67 -22.57
CA ASN A 114 -39.46 39.07 -21.93
C ASN A 114 -40.28 40.15 -22.64
N GLU A 115 -39.95 40.56 -23.87
CA GLU A 115 -40.80 41.54 -24.59
C GLU A 115 -41.83 40.86 -25.51
N ASN A 116 -41.51 39.70 -26.08
CA ASN A 116 -42.37 39.06 -27.08
C ASN A 116 -43.49 38.17 -26.50
N GLU A 117 -43.41 37.76 -25.22
CA GLU A 117 -44.53 37.07 -24.54
C GLU A 117 -45.53 38.03 -23.91
N ALA A 118 -45.12 39.26 -23.57
CA ALA A 118 -45.98 40.27 -22.96
C ALA A 118 -47.04 40.83 -23.93
N GLU A 119 -46.78 40.85 -25.24
CA GLU A 119 -47.73 41.36 -26.24
C GLU A 119 -48.85 40.38 -26.58
N LYS A 120 -48.68 39.07 -26.36
CA LYS A 120 -49.67 38.06 -26.72
C LYS A 120 -50.90 38.03 -25.78
N TYR A 121 -50.83 38.68 -24.63
CA TYR A 121 -51.93 38.77 -23.65
C TYR A 121 -52.65 40.14 -23.65
N HIS A 122 -52.32 41.06 -24.56
CA HIS A 122 -52.90 42.42 -24.58
C HIS A 122 -53.62 42.83 -25.88
N SER A 123 -53.78 41.95 -26.85
CA SER A 123 -54.76 42.18 -27.93
C SER A 123 -56.10 41.51 -27.60
N LYS A 124 -57.05 42.39 -27.22
CA LYS A 124 -58.50 42.16 -27.10
C LYS A 124 -59.11 41.51 -28.34
#